data_AF-A0A4Q0VXU2-F1
#
_entry.id   AF-A0A4Q0VXU2-F1
#
_cell.length_a   1.000
_cell.length_b   1.000
_cell.length_c   1.000
_cell.angle_alpha   90.00
_cell.angle_beta   90.00
_cell.angle_gamma   90.00
#
_symmetry.space_group_name_H-M   'P 1'
#
loop_
_entity.id
_entity.type
_entity.pdbx_description
1 polymer ?
#
loop_
_entity_poly.entity_id
_entity_poly.type
_entity_poly.pdbx_seq_one_letter_code
_entity_poly.pdbx_strand_id
1 'polypeptide(L)'
;MPYFERVKKLSNMLFAFAVLGFLITIINFFRYDLLEGLVYNYVGDIRAFVFTVVLFLLTVFGFVLAISLRYIAEDAKEYVERVLNFNK
;
A
#
# COMPACT_ATOMS: atom_id res chain seq x y z
N MET A 1 -8.50 11.52 -20.78
CA MET A 1 -8.10 10.25 -21.43
C MET A 1 -8.48 9.08 -20.52
N PRO A 2 -9.35 8.16 -20.96
CA PRO A 2 -10.01 7.18 -20.08
C PRO A 2 -9.05 6.22 -19.36
N TYR A 3 -7.85 5.97 -19.90
CA TYR A 3 -6.85 5.12 -19.27
C TYR A 3 -6.25 5.73 -17.99
N PHE A 4 -5.93 7.03 -17.97
CA PHE A 4 -5.36 7.68 -16.79
C PHE A 4 -6.34 7.76 -15.62
N GLU A 5 -7.63 7.94 -15.90
CA GLU A 5 -8.67 7.91 -14.88
C GLU A 5 -8.82 6.52 -14.24
N ARG A 6 -8.66 5.45 -15.04
CA ARG A 6 -8.66 4.07 -14.53
C ARG A 6 -7.45 3.82 -13.62
N VAL A 7 -6.27 4.28 -14.01
CA VAL A 7 -5.05 4.15 -13.18
C VAL A 7 -5.17 4.94 -11.88
N LYS A 8 -5.74 6.16 -11.93
CA LYS A 8 -6.03 6.96 -10.73
C LYS A 8 -7.01 6.26 -9.78
N LYS A 9 -8.09 5.66 -10.31
CA LYS A 9 -9.03 4.86 -9.50
C LYS A 9 -8.35 3.64 -8.88
N LEU A 10 -7.50 2.93 -9.63
CA LEU A 10 -6.74 1.80 -9.13
C LEU A 10 -5.75 2.20 -8.03
N SER A 11 -5.01 3.30 -8.20
CA SER A 11 -4.12 3.85 -7.17
C SER A 11 -4.89 4.21 -5.89
N ASN A 12 -6.07 4.83 -6.00
CA ASN A 12 -6.92 5.13 -4.85
C ASN A 12 -7.45 3.87 -4.14
N MET A 13 -7.83 2.83 -4.90
CA MET A 13 -8.18 1.52 -4.31
C MET A 13 -6.96 0.91 -3.61
N LEU A 14 -5.80 0.97 -4.27
CA LEU A 14 -4.45 0.78 -3.74
C LEU A 14 -4.30 1.29 -2.30
N PHE A 15 -4.48 2.59 -2.22
CA PHE A 15 -4.31 3.37 -1.01
C PHE A 15 -5.33 3.00 0.06
N ALA A 16 -6.60 2.82 -0.30
CA ALA A 16 -7.65 2.41 0.63
C ALA A 16 -7.36 1.02 1.24
N PHE A 17 -6.97 0.04 0.41
CA PHE A 17 -6.59 -1.29 0.90
C PHE A 17 -5.35 -1.24 1.80
N ALA A 18 -4.34 -0.43 1.45
CA ALA A 18 -3.17 -0.24 2.29
C ALA A 18 -3.52 0.42 3.63
N VAL A 19 -4.36 1.45 3.65
CA VAL A 19 -4.81 2.07 4.90
C VAL A 19 -5.59 1.08 5.77
N LEU A 20 -6.51 0.31 5.20
CA LEU A 20 -7.26 -0.72 5.93
C LEU A 20 -6.34 -1.82 6.48
N GLY A 21 -5.40 -2.31 5.67
CA GLY A 21 -4.40 -3.29 6.10
C GLY A 21 -3.53 -2.76 7.25
N PHE A 22 -3.19 -1.47 7.22
CA PHE A 22 -2.42 -0.82 8.28
C PHE A 22 -3.18 -0.76 9.59
N LEU A 23 -4.46 -0.37 9.55
CA LEU A 23 -5.31 -0.34 10.74
C LEU A 23 -5.48 -1.74 11.36
N ILE A 24 -5.69 -2.76 10.54
CA ILE A 24 -5.77 -4.15 11.01
C ILE A 24 -4.45 -4.58 11.65
N THR A 25 -3.32 -4.20 11.05
CA THR A 25 -1.99 -4.48 11.60
C THR A 25 -1.81 -3.84 12.98
N ILE A 26 -2.21 -2.57 13.15
CA ILE A 26 -2.18 -1.88 14.44
C ILE A 26 -3.03 -2.60 15.49
N ILE A 27 -4.27 -2.96 15.13
CA ILE A 27 -5.18 -3.67 16.05
C ILE A 27 -4.56 -5.00 16.49
N ASN A 28 -3.99 -5.77 15.56
CA ASN A 28 -3.33 -7.03 15.88
C ASN A 28 -2.08 -6.83 16.74
N PHE A 29 -1.30 -5.78 16.48
CA PHE A 29 -0.11 -5.44 17.27
C PHE A 29 -0.44 -5.23 18.75
N PHE A 30 -1.51 -4.49 19.05
CA PHE A 30 -1.94 -4.26 20.43
C PHE A 30 -2.70 -5.44 21.05
N ARG A 31 -3.36 -6.28 20.23
CA ARG A 31 -4.17 -7.39 20.74
C ARG A 31 -3.35 -8.62 21.14
N TYR A 32 -2.27 -8.91 20.42
CA TYR A 32 -1.53 -10.16 20.56
C TYR A 32 -0.25 -10.04 21.40
N ASP A 33 -0.10 -8.96 22.18
CA ASP A 33 1.11 -8.64 22.96
C ASP A 33 2.40 -8.94 22.19
N LEU A 34 2.40 -8.57 20.90
CA LEU A 34 3.45 -8.94 19.95
C LEU A 34 4.81 -8.35 20.34
N LEU A 35 4.79 -7.29 21.14
CA LEU A 35 5.96 -6.67 21.74
C LEU A 35 6.65 -7.63 22.73
N GLU A 36 5.88 -8.37 23.53
CA GLU A 36 6.38 -9.41 24.43
C GLU A 36 6.99 -10.57 23.64
N GLY A 37 6.32 -11.00 22.55
CA GLY A 37 6.85 -12.02 21.64
C GLY A 37 8.17 -11.61 20.96
N LEU A 38 8.32 -10.33 20.62
CA LEU A 38 9.50 -9.78 19.94
C LEU A 38 10.67 -9.52 20.90
N VAL A 39 10.40 -9.14 22.15
CA VAL A 39 11.42 -8.83 23.16
C VAL A 39 11.87 -10.08 23.94
N TYR A 40 10.94 -10.96 24.29
CA TYR A 40 11.20 -12.11 25.16
C TYR A 40 11.28 -13.45 24.41
N ASN A 41 11.24 -13.45 23.07
CA ASN A 41 11.15 -14.67 22.24
C ASN A 41 10.01 -15.61 22.70
N TYR A 42 8.90 -15.04 23.19
CA TYR A 42 7.82 -15.83 23.77
C TYR A 42 6.98 -16.48 22.66
N VAL A 43 6.96 -17.82 22.63
CA VAL A 43 6.34 -18.67 21.60
C VAL A 43 4.83 -18.88 21.87
N GLY A 44 4.10 -17.83 22.26
CA GLY A 44 2.68 -17.95 22.59
C GLY A 44 1.80 -18.25 21.38
N ASP A 45 1.95 -17.44 20.31
CA ASP A 45 1.20 -17.64 19.06
C ASP A 45 2.00 -17.14 17.83
N ILE A 46 2.98 -17.94 17.40
CA ILE A 46 3.83 -17.66 16.22
C ILE A 46 2.99 -17.36 14.98
N ARG A 47 1.80 -17.96 14.85
CA ARG A 47 0.92 -17.76 13.69
C ARG A 47 0.40 -16.33 13.65
N ALA A 48 -0.06 -15.80 14.77
CA ALA A 48 -0.53 -14.41 14.87
C ALA A 48 0.62 -13.42 14.60
N PHE A 49 1.83 -13.73 15.09
CA PHE A 49 3.02 -12.94 14.83
C PHE A 49 3.38 -12.90 13.35
N VAL A 50 3.56 -14.06 12.71
CA VAL A 50 3.90 -14.17 11.29
C VAL A 50 2.82 -13.51 10.43
N PHE A 51 1.55 -13.73 10.73
CA PHE A 51 0.44 -13.10 10.02
C PHE A 51 0.51 -11.57 10.10
N THR A 52 0.75 -11.02 11.28
CA THR A 52 0.82 -9.56 11.49
C THR A 52 2.02 -8.95 10.78
N VAL A 53 3.18 -9.60 10.80
CA VAL A 53 4.38 -9.13 10.10
C VAL A 53 4.20 -9.20 8.58
N VAL A 54 3.65 -10.30 8.05
CA VAL A 54 3.37 -10.44 6.62
C VAL A 54 2.34 -9.39 6.17
N LEU A 55 1.28 -9.19 6.96
CA LEU A 55 0.28 -8.17 6.68
C LEU A 55 0.92 -6.78 6.66
N PHE A 56 1.76 -6.45 7.64
CA PHE A 56 2.50 -5.18 7.68
C PHE A 56 3.35 -4.97 6.42
N LEU A 57 4.12 -5.97 6.00
CA LEU A 57 4.95 -5.90 4.80
C LEU A 57 4.11 -5.70 3.54
N LEU A 58 3.00 -6.42 3.39
CA LEU A 58 2.06 -6.24 2.28
C LEU A 58 1.46 -4.83 2.27
N THR A 59 1.21 -4.28 3.46
CA THR A 59 0.67 -2.94 3.63
C THR A 59 1.65 -1.87 3.14
N VAL A 60 2.91 -1.96 3.60
CA VAL A 60 4.00 -1.05 3.18
C VAL A 60 4.22 -1.16 1.67
N PHE A 61 4.27 -2.38 1.14
CA PHE A 61 4.39 -2.61 -0.30
C PHE A 61 3.22 -2.00 -1.09
N GLY A 62 1.99 -2.18 -0.60
CA GLY A 62 0.78 -1.58 -1.19
C GLY A 62 0.83 -0.05 -1.21
N PHE A 63 1.32 0.59 -0.14
CA PHE A 63 1.53 2.04 -0.10
C PHE A 63 2.53 2.50 -1.15
N VAL A 64 3.71 1.86 -1.21
CA VAL A 64 4.75 2.21 -2.19
C VAL A 64 4.23 2.05 -3.61
N LEU A 65 3.51 0.96 -3.90
CA LEU A 65 2.87 0.76 -5.20
C LEU A 65 1.84 1.83 -5.51
N ALA A 66 0.93 2.13 -4.60
CA ALA A 66 -0.13 3.11 -4.80
C ALA A 66 0.44 4.50 -5.13
N ILE A 67 1.49 4.92 -4.42
CA ILE A 67 2.21 6.18 -4.65
C ILE A 67 2.92 6.16 -6.01
N SER A 68 3.69 5.10 -6.29
CA SER A 68 4.44 4.97 -7.55
C SER A 68 3.52 5.00 -8.76
N LEU A 69 2.39 4.28 -8.70
CA LEU A 69 1.40 4.24 -9.78
C LEU A 69 0.81 5.62 -10.07
N ARG A 70 0.64 6.45 -9.02
CA ARG A 70 0.10 7.79 -9.15
C ARG A 70 1.08 8.72 -9.87
N TYR A 71 2.35 8.69 -9.47
CA TYR A 71 3.39 9.47 -10.14
C TYR A 71 3.57 9.06 -11.61
N ILE A 72 3.61 7.75 -11.90
CA ILE A 72 3.74 7.25 -13.27
C ILE A 72 2.54 7.69 -14.12
N ALA A 73 1.32 7.66 -13.57
CA ALA A 73 0.12 8.09 -14.28
C ALA A 73 0.10 9.60 -14.56
N GLU A 74 0.57 10.41 -13.62
CA GLU A 74 0.67 11.87 -13.77
C GLU A 74 1.73 12.23 -14.82
N ASP A 75 2.93 11.65 -14.73
CA ASP A 75 4.02 11.90 -15.69
C ASP A 75 3.65 11.48 -17.12
N ALA A 76 3.06 10.28 -17.27
CA ALA A 76 2.61 9.80 -18.57
C ALA A 76 1.47 10.67 -19.15
N LYS A 77 0.61 11.26 -18.30
CA LYS A 77 -0.43 12.18 -18.75
C LYS A 77 0.18 13.48 -19.27
N GLU A 78 1.11 14.07 -18.52
CA GLU A 78 1.82 15.30 -18.92
C GLU A 78 2.63 15.12 -20.21
N TYR A 79 3.27 13.96 -20.38
CA TYR A 79 3.98 13.62 -21.61
C TYR A 79 3.03 13.61 -22.82
N VAL A 80 1.89 12.93 -22.70
CA VAL A 80 0.92 12.82 -23.79
C VAL A 80 0.29 14.17 -24.14
N GLU A 81 -0.04 15.00 -23.15
CA GLU A 81 -0.56 16.35 -23.37
C GLU A 81 0.46 17.25 -24.09
N ARG A 82 1.74 17.16 -23.74
CA ARG A 82 2.81 17.87 -24.46
C ARG A 82 2.87 17.45 -25.93
N VAL A 83 2.93 16.14 -26.21
CA VAL A 83 3.01 15.62 -27.59
C VAL A 83 1.81 16.05 -28.43
N LEU A 84 0.59 16.04 -27.86
CA LEU A 84 -0.61 16.48 -28.57
C LEU A 84 -0.62 17.98 -28.87
N ASN A 85 -0.09 18.80 -27.96
CA ASN A 85 -0.01 20.24 -28.16
C ASN A 85 1.08 20.64 -29.18
N PHE A 86 2.15 19.86 -29.32
CA PHE A 86 3.16 20.08 -30.36
C PHE A 86 2.69 19.73 -31.78
N ASN A 87 1.67 18.88 -31.91
CA ASN A 87 1.11 18.45 -33.20
C ASN A 87 -0.09 19.30 -33.67
N LYS A 88 -0.44 20.38 -32.96
CA LYS A 88 -1.47 21.36 -33.34
C LYS A 88 -0.82 22.66 -33.79
#